data_AF-A0A097AU91-F1
#
_entry.id   AF-A0A097AU91-F1
#
_cell.length_a   1.000
_cell.length_b   1.000
_cell.length_c   1.000
_cell.angle_alpha   90.00
_cell.angle_beta   90.00
_cell.angle_gamma   90.00
#
_symmetry.space_group_name_H-M   'P 1'
#
loop_
_entity.id
_entity.type
_entity.pdbx_description
1 polymer ?
#
loop_
_entity_poly.entity_id
_entity_poly.type
_entity_poly.pdbx_seq_one_letter_code
_entity_poly.pdbx_strand_id
1 'polypeptide(L)'
;MGRNIIIVFLLLLMFSSFFTGCGIFDNSSEELLREVKAIEELSNKYANFYLSTDTYIEKVKEVAKFADEFNEAELIITYRPKLELFPDAINMVKRKNLALLTEEQLKEIRNTLKPVKTEIEVQISKVYDDGKNKYIFSKGKVVTTYKGHFYYDYYLRKYTFINEGNEWKIMDINTQLYGRNYKQVENVTYRNEPIEFLIKFNQ
;
A
#
# COMPACT_ATOMS: atom_id res chain seq x y z
N MET A 1 1.96 -62.26 -11.38
CA MET A 1 2.24 -60.91 -11.93
C MET A 1 1.19 -59.84 -11.59
N GLY A 2 0.10 -60.12 -10.85
CA GLY A 2 -0.98 -59.14 -10.64
C GLY A 2 -0.99 -58.36 -9.32
N ARG A 3 -0.13 -58.68 -8.35
CA ARG A 3 -0.20 -58.10 -6.99
C ARG A 3 0.67 -56.85 -6.78
N ASN A 4 1.75 -56.72 -7.55
CA ASN A 4 2.66 -55.57 -7.47
C ASN A 4 2.20 -54.37 -8.32
N ILE A 5 1.27 -54.57 -9.26
CA ILE A 5 0.74 -53.47 -10.10
C ILE A 5 -0.28 -52.63 -9.32
N ILE A 6 -1.05 -53.25 -8.42
CA ILE A 6 -2.08 -52.56 -7.61
C ILE A 6 -1.44 -51.58 -6.61
N ILE A 7 -0.30 -51.93 -6.02
CA ILE A 7 0.40 -51.08 -5.05
C ILE A 7 0.99 -49.83 -5.72
N VAL A 8 1.48 -49.97 -6.97
CA VAL A 8 1.99 -48.84 -7.75
C VAL A 8 0.86 -47.90 -8.17
N PHE A 9 -0.32 -48.43 -8.49
CA PHE A 9 -1.49 -47.61 -8.85
C PHE A 9 -2.08 -46.85 -7.65
N LEU A 10 -2.04 -47.44 -6.44
CA LEU A 10 -2.50 -46.79 -5.21
C LEU A 10 -1.58 -45.64 -4.76
N LEU A 11 -0.26 -45.80 -4.93
CA LEU A 11 0.73 -44.76 -4.64
C LEU A 11 0.66 -43.58 -5.62
N LEU A 12 0.34 -43.85 -6.90
CA LEU A 12 0.13 -42.78 -7.90
C LEU A 12 -1.15 -41.97 -7.63
N LEU A 13 -2.22 -42.61 -7.15
CA LEU A 13 -3.45 -41.91 -6.76
C LEU A 13 -3.26 -41.05 -5.51
N MET A 14 -2.46 -41.49 -4.54
CA MET A 14 -2.13 -40.69 -3.36
C MET A 14 -1.20 -39.50 -3.68
N PHE A 15 -0.38 -39.57 -4.73
CA PHE A 15 0.40 -38.42 -5.21
C PHE A 15 -0.44 -37.42 -6.03
N SER A 16 -1.55 -37.85 -6.62
CA SER A 16 -2.46 -36.94 -7.33
C SER A 16 -3.29 -36.05 -6.39
N SER A 17 -3.35 -36.39 -5.09
CA SER A 17 -4.02 -35.60 -4.06
C SER A 17 -3.13 -34.51 -3.43
N PHE A 18 -1.84 -34.44 -3.79
CA PHE A 18 -0.93 -33.37 -3.37
C PHE A 18 -0.81 -32.21 -4.37
N PHE A 19 -1.62 -32.21 -5.43
CA PHE A 19 -1.72 -31.12 -6.39
C PHE A 19 -3.08 -30.38 -6.33
N THR A 20 -3.66 -30.23 -5.13
CA THR A 20 -4.47 -29.03 -4.82
C THR A 20 -3.55 -27.86 -4.46
N GLY A 21 -2.49 -27.66 -5.24
CA GLY A 21 -1.70 -26.43 -5.26
C GLY A 21 -2.32 -25.43 -6.23
N CYS A 22 -3.60 -25.13 -6.04
CA CYS A 22 -4.32 -24.13 -6.83
C CYS A 22 -5.10 -23.28 -5.83
N GLY A 23 -4.70 -22.03 -5.67
CA GLY A 23 -5.33 -21.08 -4.75
C GLY A 23 -4.37 -20.12 -4.04
N ILE A 24 -3.23 -19.75 -4.62
CA ILE A 24 -2.51 -18.54 -4.13
C ILE A 24 -3.27 -17.26 -4.54
N PHE A 25 -4.19 -17.37 -5.50
CA PHE A 25 -5.02 -16.27 -5.96
C PHE A 25 -6.45 -16.78 -6.19
N ASP A 26 -7.27 -16.71 -5.15
CA ASP A 26 -8.72 -16.65 -5.36
C ASP A 26 -9.03 -15.27 -5.98
N ASN A 27 -9.96 -15.16 -6.94
CA ASN A 27 -10.23 -13.91 -7.67
C ASN A 27 -10.47 -12.72 -6.72
N SER A 28 -11.11 -12.98 -5.57
CA SER A 28 -11.32 -11.99 -4.52
C SER A 28 -10.00 -11.45 -3.95
N SER A 29 -8.97 -12.28 -3.76
CA SER A 29 -7.68 -11.84 -3.24
C SER A 29 -6.92 -10.98 -4.24
N GLU A 30 -7.01 -11.29 -5.54
CA GLU A 30 -6.43 -10.45 -6.59
C GLU A 30 -7.08 -9.07 -6.66
N GLU A 31 -8.40 -9.02 -6.53
CA GLU A 31 -9.15 -7.76 -6.50
C GLU A 31 -8.68 -6.88 -5.34
N LEU A 32 -8.61 -7.41 -4.11
CA LEU A 32 -8.16 -6.64 -2.93
C LEU A 32 -6.71 -6.15 -3.08
N LEU A 33 -5.81 -6.98 -3.62
CA LEU A 33 -4.43 -6.57 -3.88
C LEU A 33 -4.34 -5.47 -4.94
N ARG A 34 -5.21 -5.51 -5.97
CA ARG A 34 -5.31 -4.48 -7.00
C ARG A 34 -5.80 -3.16 -6.42
N GLU A 35 -6.82 -3.19 -5.56
CA GLU A 35 -7.33 -2.00 -4.87
C GLU A 35 -6.24 -1.37 -4.00
N VAL A 36 -5.56 -2.15 -3.15
CA VAL A 36 -4.46 -1.64 -2.31
C VAL A 36 -3.34 -1.03 -3.15
N LYS A 37 -2.95 -1.70 -4.24
CA LYS A 37 -1.93 -1.16 -5.17
C LYS A 37 -2.37 0.17 -5.75
N ALA A 38 -3.62 0.27 -6.25
CA ALA A 38 -4.13 1.52 -6.82
C ALA A 38 -4.17 2.67 -5.79
N ILE A 39 -4.57 2.38 -4.54
CA ILE A 39 -4.53 3.36 -3.45
C ILE A 39 -3.10 3.82 -3.19
N GLU A 40 -2.12 2.92 -3.11
CA GLU A 40 -0.70 3.29 -2.91
C GLU A 40 -0.18 4.17 -4.04
N GLU A 41 -0.48 3.84 -5.29
CA GLU A 41 -0.08 4.66 -6.45
C GLU A 41 -0.69 6.07 -6.42
N LEU A 42 -1.97 6.19 -6.04
CA LEU A 42 -2.64 7.48 -5.87
C LEU A 42 -2.09 8.27 -4.68
N SER A 43 -1.81 7.58 -3.58
CA SER A 43 -1.27 8.19 -2.36
C SER A 43 0.10 8.82 -2.62
N ASN A 44 0.93 8.16 -3.44
CA ASN A 44 2.23 8.68 -3.84
C ASN A 44 2.12 9.89 -4.77
N LYS A 45 1.16 9.89 -5.71
CA LYS A 45 0.85 11.08 -6.52
C LYS A 45 0.41 12.25 -5.64
N TYR A 46 -0.48 12.01 -4.69
CA TYR A 46 -0.94 13.01 -3.72
C TYR A 46 0.21 13.56 -2.87
N ALA A 47 1.03 12.68 -2.26
CA ALA A 47 2.17 13.07 -1.43
C ALA A 47 3.19 13.94 -2.19
N ASN A 48 3.33 13.75 -3.50
CA ASN A 48 4.22 14.53 -4.37
C ASN A 48 3.51 15.68 -5.10
N PHE A 49 2.37 16.14 -4.59
CA PHE A 49 1.63 17.30 -5.10
C PHE A 49 1.13 17.15 -6.53
N TYR A 50 0.90 15.94 -7.04
CA TYR A 50 0.27 15.73 -8.35
C TYR A 50 -1.26 15.70 -8.31
N LEU A 51 -1.84 15.65 -7.12
CA LEU A 51 -3.28 15.65 -6.90
C LEU A 51 -3.59 16.61 -5.73
N SER A 52 -4.73 17.29 -5.80
CA SER A 52 -5.35 17.94 -4.63
C SER A 52 -5.89 16.88 -3.68
N THR A 53 -6.28 17.27 -2.46
CA THR A 53 -6.88 16.29 -1.51
C THR A 53 -8.22 15.79 -2.01
N ASP A 54 -9.09 16.67 -2.52
CA ASP A 54 -10.42 16.28 -3.00
C ASP A 54 -10.32 15.35 -4.21
N THR A 55 -9.47 15.67 -5.19
CA THR A 55 -9.23 14.82 -6.36
C THR A 55 -8.58 13.49 -5.97
N TYR A 56 -7.73 13.47 -4.94
CA TYR A 56 -7.15 12.23 -4.42
C TYR A 56 -8.23 11.33 -3.81
N ILE A 57 -9.07 11.87 -2.91
CA ILE A 57 -10.15 11.13 -2.26
C ILE A 57 -11.15 10.58 -3.28
N GLU A 58 -11.56 11.41 -4.25
CA GLU A 58 -12.45 11.00 -5.35
C GLU A 58 -11.88 9.80 -6.10
N LYS A 59 -10.64 9.89 -6.60
CA LYS A 59 -10.00 8.80 -7.34
C LYS A 59 -9.79 7.54 -6.52
N VAL A 60 -9.54 7.68 -5.22
CA VAL A 60 -9.41 6.52 -4.34
C VAL A 60 -10.75 5.78 -4.21
N LYS A 61 -11.87 6.51 -4.10
CA LYS A 61 -13.22 5.92 -4.06
C LYS A 61 -13.64 5.29 -5.39
N GLU A 62 -13.06 5.70 -6.52
CA GLU A 62 -13.29 5.05 -7.82
C GLU A 62 -12.60 3.69 -7.95
N VAL A 63 -11.47 3.47 -7.26
CA VAL A 63 -10.62 2.29 -7.45
C VAL A 63 -10.70 1.27 -6.32
N ALA A 64 -11.42 1.57 -5.24
CA ALA A 64 -11.54 0.69 -4.08
C ALA A 64 -12.90 0.84 -3.39
N LYS A 65 -13.34 -0.24 -2.73
CA LYS A 65 -14.60 -0.27 -1.99
C LYS A 65 -14.37 0.04 -0.52
N PHE A 66 -15.20 0.90 0.05
CA PHE A 66 -15.13 1.32 1.45
C PHE A 66 -16.40 0.93 2.20
N ALA A 67 -16.24 0.52 3.46
CA ALA A 67 -17.34 0.25 4.36
C ALA A 67 -18.08 1.56 4.69
N ASP A 68 -19.35 1.45 5.08
CA ASP A 68 -20.19 2.63 5.35
C ASP A 68 -19.64 3.48 6.53
N GLU A 69 -18.95 2.84 7.47
CA GLU A 69 -18.35 3.49 8.65
C GLU A 69 -16.88 3.94 8.41
N PHE A 70 -16.35 3.81 7.19
CA PHE A 70 -14.96 4.16 6.91
C PHE A 70 -14.67 5.64 7.14
N ASN A 71 -13.59 5.93 7.86
CA ASN A 71 -13.13 7.29 8.11
C ASN A 71 -12.17 7.77 7.01
N GLU A 72 -12.65 8.65 6.12
CA GLU A 72 -11.86 9.19 5.00
C GLU A 72 -10.54 9.84 5.39
N ALA A 73 -10.42 10.35 6.62
CA ALA A 73 -9.17 10.93 7.11
C ALA A 73 -8.00 9.92 7.11
N GLU A 74 -8.28 8.61 7.15
CA GLU A 74 -7.29 7.54 7.14
C GLU A 74 -6.66 7.30 5.75
N LEU A 75 -7.26 7.84 4.69
CA LEU A 75 -6.68 7.81 3.35
C LEU A 75 -5.38 8.65 3.30
N ILE A 76 -5.34 9.75 4.04
CA ILE A 76 -4.30 10.77 3.92
C ILE A 76 -2.97 10.27 4.49
N ILE A 77 -2.03 9.94 3.59
CA ILE A 77 -0.63 9.73 3.96
C ILE A 77 0.07 11.09 4.15
N THR A 78 0.88 11.20 5.21
CA THR A 78 1.61 12.44 5.54
C THR A 78 3.12 12.35 5.36
N TYR A 79 3.67 11.28 4.76
CA TYR A 79 5.05 11.40 4.24
C TYR A 79 5.01 12.46 3.15
N ARG A 80 5.86 13.48 3.28
CA ARG A 80 5.95 14.58 2.32
C ARG A 80 7.40 14.61 1.82
N PRO A 81 7.63 15.00 0.55
CA PRO A 81 8.95 15.44 0.13
C PRO A 81 9.47 16.44 1.16
N LYS A 82 10.78 16.52 1.37
CA LYS A 82 11.43 17.38 2.37
C LYS A 82 11.17 18.88 2.13
N LEU A 83 9.91 19.31 2.27
CA LEU A 83 9.37 20.66 2.07
C LEU A 83 9.99 21.64 3.05
N GLU A 84 10.42 21.16 4.21
CA GLU A 84 11.19 21.92 5.18
C GLU A 84 12.49 22.48 4.59
N LEU A 85 13.00 21.90 3.49
CA LEU A 85 14.14 22.44 2.75
C LEU A 85 13.76 23.62 1.84
N PHE A 86 12.47 23.91 1.67
CA PHE A 86 11.91 24.91 0.76
C PHE A 86 10.89 25.81 1.48
N PRO A 87 11.35 26.90 2.13
CA PRO A 87 10.50 27.81 2.90
C PRO A 87 9.25 28.32 2.15
N ASP A 88 9.36 28.60 0.86
CA ASP A 88 8.22 29.09 0.06
C ASP A 88 7.16 28.00 -0.12
N ALA A 89 7.57 26.79 -0.48
CA ALA A 89 6.65 25.66 -0.64
C ALA A 89 5.99 25.26 0.69
N ILE A 90 6.74 25.20 1.79
CA ILE A 90 6.16 24.87 3.11
C ILE A 90 5.19 25.97 3.57
N ASN A 91 5.45 27.24 3.27
CA ASN A 91 4.54 28.33 3.61
C ASN A 91 3.23 28.27 2.81
N MET A 92 3.31 27.93 1.52
CA MET A 92 2.11 27.72 0.69
C MET A 92 1.24 26.58 1.24
N VAL A 93 1.87 25.46 1.63
CA VAL A 93 1.19 24.28 2.17
C VAL A 93 0.68 24.49 3.61
N LYS A 94 1.38 25.26 4.45
CA LYS A 94 0.94 25.52 5.84
C LYS A 94 -0.22 26.50 5.92
N ARG A 95 -0.27 27.50 5.03
CA ARG A 95 -1.30 28.55 5.04
C ARG A 95 -2.62 28.08 4.43
N LYS A 96 -2.62 26.97 3.71
CA LYS A 96 -3.80 26.40 3.05
C LYS A 96 -4.04 24.99 3.56
N ASN A 97 -5.28 24.65 3.89
CA ASN A 97 -5.64 23.24 3.96
C ASN A 97 -5.29 22.61 2.61
N LEU A 98 -4.56 21.49 2.56
CA LEU A 98 -4.15 20.84 1.30
C LEU A 98 -5.36 20.49 0.40
N ALA A 99 -6.57 20.46 0.97
CA ALA A 99 -7.82 20.34 0.23
C ALA A 99 -8.12 21.50 -0.72
N LEU A 100 -7.49 22.67 -0.56
CA LEU A 100 -7.85 23.91 -1.26
C LEU A 100 -6.76 24.39 -2.24
N LEU A 101 -5.82 23.54 -2.63
CA LEU A 101 -4.79 23.91 -3.61
C LEU A 101 -5.31 23.73 -5.04
N THR A 102 -5.17 24.77 -5.86
CA THR A 102 -5.47 24.68 -7.30
C THR A 102 -4.36 23.95 -8.05
N GLU A 103 -4.63 23.49 -9.27
CA GLU A 103 -3.61 22.83 -10.11
C GLU A 103 -2.40 23.73 -10.40
N GLU A 104 -2.61 25.04 -10.56
CA GLU A 104 -1.52 26.01 -10.73
C GLU A 104 -0.63 26.06 -9.48
N GLN A 105 -1.22 26.01 -8.28
CA GLN A 105 -0.48 26.03 -7.01
C GLN A 105 0.26 24.71 -6.78
N LEU A 106 -0.36 23.59 -7.11
CA LEU A 106 0.32 22.29 -7.11
C LEU A 106 1.51 22.29 -8.08
N LYS A 107 1.35 22.85 -9.28
CA LYS A 107 2.44 23.02 -10.25
C LYS A 107 3.56 23.92 -9.74
N GLU A 108 3.23 25.01 -9.07
CA GLU A 108 4.21 25.91 -8.43
C GLU A 108 5.02 25.18 -7.37
N ILE A 109 4.37 24.43 -6.46
CA ILE A 109 5.06 23.61 -5.46
C ILE A 109 5.99 22.59 -6.13
N ARG A 110 5.50 21.86 -7.15
CA ARG A 110 6.34 20.91 -7.91
C ARG A 110 7.55 21.58 -8.57
N ASN A 111 7.39 22.79 -9.10
CA ASN A 111 8.49 23.55 -9.68
C ASN A 111 9.53 23.95 -8.63
N THR A 112 9.10 24.40 -7.46
CA THR A 112 9.98 24.73 -6.33
C THR A 112 10.76 23.51 -5.85
N LEU A 113 10.15 22.33 -5.90
CA LEU A 113 10.76 21.06 -5.50
C LEU A 113 11.66 20.42 -6.58
N LYS A 114 11.74 20.96 -7.80
CA LYS A 114 12.60 20.40 -8.87
C LYS A 114 14.06 20.09 -8.48
N PRO A 115 14.71 20.85 -7.57
CA PRO A 115 16.07 20.53 -7.13
C PRO A 115 16.19 19.25 -6.30
N VAL A 116 15.07 18.65 -5.83
CA VAL A 116 15.08 17.35 -5.16
C VAL A 116 14.71 16.24 -6.12
N LYS A 117 15.34 15.07 -5.93
CA LYS A 117 14.90 13.81 -6.53
C LYS A 117 14.27 12.95 -5.45
N THR A 118 13.01 12.56 -5.61
CA THR A 118 12.34 11.61 -4.72
C THR A 118 12.13 10.31 -5.47
N GLU A 119 12.60 9.20 -4.89
CA GLU A 119 12.37 7.84 -5.38
C GLU A 119 11.56 7.09 -4.33
N ILE A 120 10.52 6.38 -4.76
CA ILE A 120 9.64 5.64 -3.85
C ILE A 120 9.62 4.17 -4.26
N GLU A 121 10.00 3.29 -3.33
CA GLU A 121 9.80 1.86 -3.45
C GLU A 121 8.66 1.44 -2.54
N VAL A 122 7.64 0.78 -3.10
CA VAL A 122 6.51 0.24 -2.34
C VAL A 122 6.50 -1.28 -2.44
N GLN A 123 6.18 -1.93 -1.31
CA GLN A 123 5.95 -3.36 -1.23
C GLN A 123 4.59 -3.64 -0.60
N ILE A 124 3.85 -4.61 -1.15
CA ILE A 124 2.52 -5.01 -0.66
C ILE A 124 2.55 -6.50 -0.30
N SER A 125 1.99 -6.83 0.86
CA SER A 125 1.90 -8.18 1.37
C SER A 125 0.90 -9.04 0.61
N LYS A 126 0.95 -10.35 0.83
CA LYS A 126 -0.21 -11.20 0.54
C LYS A 126 -1.41 -10.82 1.41
N VAL A 127 -2.57 -11.39 1.09
CA VAL A 127 -3.77 -11.27 1.92
C VAL A 127 -3.64 -12.20 3.13
N TYR A 128 -3.88 -11.66 4.32
CA TYR A 128 -4.00 -12.43 5.56
C TYR A 128 -5.46 -12.51 5.97
N ASP A 129 -5.94 -13.69 6.30
CA ASP A 129 -7.33 -13.92 6.69
C ASP A 129 -7.38 -14.46 8.13
N ASP A 130 -8.23 -13.88 8.98
CA ASP A 130 -8.48 -14.37 10.34
C ASP A 130 -9.79 -15.15 10.52
N GLY A 131 -10.57 -15.32 9.45
CA GLY A 131 -11.90 -15.90 9.42
C GLY A 131 -13.03 -14.87 9.54
N LYS A 132 -12.74 -13.63 9.96
CA LYS A 132 -13.69 -12.52 10.07
C LYS A 132 -13.32 -11.35 9.16
N ASN A 133 -12.05 -10.98 9.17
CA ASN A 133 -11.47 -9.87 8.46
C ASN A 133 -10.32 -10.36 7.57
N LYS A 134 -10.06 -9.57 6.53
CA LYS A 134 -8.85 -9.69 5.73
C LYS A 134 -7.92 -8.52 5.99
N TYR A 135 -6.62 -8.77 5.93
CA TYR A 135 -5.59 -7.78 6.15
C TYR A 135 -4.58 -7.78 5.02
N ILE A 136 -4.23 -6.60 4.56
CA ILE A 136 -3.12 -6.38 3.62
C ILE A 136 -2.22 -5.31 4.21
N PHE A 137 -0.91 -5.52 4.12
CA PHE A 137 0.09 -4.59 4.61
C PHE A 137 0.83 -4.00 3.42
N SER A 138 1.03 -2.69 3.43
CA SER A 138 1.94 -2.03 2.51
C SER A 138 3.08 -1.39 3.29
N LYS A 139 4.27 -1.35 2.70
CA LYS A 139 5.38 -0.55 3.23
C LYS A 139 6.04 0.22 2.12
N GLY A 140 6.48 1.44 2.42
CA GLY A 140 7.23 2.25 1.49
C GLY A 140 8.55 2.72 2.04
N LYS A 141 9.53 2.81 1.15
CA LYS A 141 10.82 3.45 1.34
C LYS A 141 10.88 4.66 0.41
N VAL A 142 10.94 5.84 0.99
CA VAL A 142 11.05 7.11 0.27
C VAL A 142 12.48 7.62 0.45
N VAL A 143 13.16 7.85 -0.68
CA VAL A 143 14.51 8.41 -0.70
C VAL A 143 14.46 9.75 -1.40
N THR A 144 14.65 10.83 -0.65
CA THR A 144 14.82 12.18 -1.21
C THR A 144 16.30 12.52 -1.27
N THR A 145 16.78 12.96 -2.43
CA THR A 145 18.15 13.42 -2.65
C THR A 145 18.16 14.92 -2.91
N TYR A 146 18.99 15.66 -2.17
CA TYR A 146 19.17 17.11 -2.34
C TYR A 146 20.61 17.49 -2.05
N LYS A 147 21.29 18.18 -3.00
CA LYS A 147 22.68 18.63 -2.87
C LYS A 147 23.65 17.52 -2.39
N GLY A 148 23.47 16.29 -2.86
CA GLY A 148 24.29 15.14 -2.49
C GLY A 148 23.96 14.51 -1.12
N HIS A 149 22.96 15.03 -0.41
CA HIS A 149 22.45 14.44 0.83
C HIS A 149 21.25 13.54 0.56
N PHE A 150 21.18 12.41 1.27
CA PHE A 150 20.06 11.47 1.22
C PHE A 150 19.20 11.59 2.48
N TYR A 151 17.89 11.66 2.27
CA TYR A 151 16.88 11.68 3.32
C TYR A 151 15.97 10.47 3.14
N TYR A 152 15.76 9.73 4.22
CA TYR A 152 14.97 8.50 4.22
C TYR A 152 13.72 8.69 5.07
N ASP A 153 12.58 8.37 4.49
CA ASP A 153 11.32 8.22 5.21
C ASP A 153 10.75 6.83 4.91
N TYR A 154 10.31 6.14 5.96
CA TYR A 154 9.68 4.82 5.87
C TYR A 154 8.27 4.87 6.44
N TYR A 155 7.35 4.14 5.81
CA TYR A 155 6.00 3.96 6.32
C TYR A 155 5.55 2.51 6.24
N LEU A 156 4.59 2.16 7.08
CA LEU A 156 3.82 0.92 7.04
C LEU A 156 2.34 1.28 7.07
N ARG A 157 1.52 0.69 6.21
CA ARG A 157 0.07 0.73 6.33
C ARG A 157 -0.47 -0.67 6.53
N LYS A 158 -1.53 -0.75 7.32
CA LYS A 158 -2.37 -1.95 7.46
C LYS A 158 -3.77 -1.59 6.98
N TYR A 159 -4.20 -2.26 5.93
CA TYR A 159 -5.56 -2.23 5.41
C TYR A 159 -6.37 -3.34 6.08
N THR A 160 -7.49 -2.99 6.68
CA THR A 160 -8.44 -3.94 7.27
C THR A 160 -9.70 -3.98 6.41
N PHE A 161 -10.04 -5.18 5.95
CA PHE A 161 -11.23 -5.43 5.15
C PHE A 161 -12.25 -6.22 5.95
N ILE A 162 -13.51 -5.85 5.80
CA ILE A 162 -14.66 -6.59 6.35
C ILE A 162 -15.58 -7.03 5.21
N ASN A 163 -16.42 -8.04 5.48
CA ASN A 163 -17.43 -8.47 4.54
C ASN A 163 -18.76 -7.75 4.84
N GLU A 164 -19.22 -6.93 3.91
CA GLU A 164 -20.53 -6.27 3.96
C GLU A 164 -21.31 -6.59 2.68
N GLY A 165 -22.47 -7.24 2.83
CA GLY A 165 -23.33 -7.54 1.68
C GLY A 165 -22.69 -8.47 0.64
N ASN A 166 -21.87 -9.42 1.07
CA ASN A 166 -21.06 -10.33 0.22
C ASN A 166 -19.91 -9.65 -0.53
N GLU A 167 -19.55 -8.42 -0.18
CA GLU A 167 -18.38 -7.73 -0.73
C GLU A 167 -17.36 -7.46 0.37
N TRP A 168 -16.08 -7.65 0.05
CA TRP A 168 -14.98 -7.23 0.92
C TRP A 168 -14.73 -5.74 0.71
N LYS A 169 -14.82 -4.94 1.77
CA LYS A 169 -14.64 -3.49 1.73
C LYS A 169 -13.64 -3.04 2.79
N ILE A 170 -12.89 -1.97 2.51
CA ILE A 170 -11.95 -1.36 3.45
C ILE A 170 -12.75 -0.68 4.56
N MET A 171 -12.54 -1.12 5.80
CA MET A 171 -13.11 -0.51 7.00
C MET A 171 -12.12 0.44 7.69
N ASP A 172 -10.82 0.17 7.56
CA ASP A 172 -9.81 0.92 8.32
C ASP A 172 -8.44 0.85 7.62
N ILE A 173 -7.72 1.97 7.63
CA ILE A 173 -6.33 2.07 7.16
C ILE A 173 -5.44 2.69 8.25
N ASN A 174 -4.69 1.85 8.94
CA ASN A 174 -3.75 2.30 9.96
C ASN A 174 -2.41 2.61 9.30
N THR A 175 -1.98 3.86 9.35
CA THR A 175 -0.68 4.30 8.82
C THR A 175 0.29 4.63 9.95
N GLN A 176 1.49 4.04 9.91
CA GLN A 176 2.58 4.34 10.83
C GLN A 176 3.77 4.91 10.07
N LEU A 177 4.29 6.03 10.57
CA LEU A 177 5.47 6.70 10.03
C LEU A 177 6.68 6.44 10.92
N TYR A 178 7.75 5.96 10.31
CA TYR A 178 8.96 5.54 11.02
C TYR A 178 10.15 6.47 10.80
N GLY A 179 9.99 7.53 10.01
CA GLY A 179 11.08 8.45 9.67
C GLY A 179 12.27 7.68 9.13
N ARG A 180 13.43 7.77 9.79
CA ARG A 180 14.67 7.05 9.41
C ARG A 180 14.75 5.60 9.91
N ASN A 181 13.82 5.11 10.72
CA ASN A 181 13.94 3.83 11.42
C ASN A 181 13.45 2.64 10.58
N TYR A 182 14.28 2.22 9.62
CA TYR A 182 14.00 1.12 8.70
C TYR A 182 13.70 -0.22 9.40
N LYS A 183 14.37 -0.53 10.53
CA LYS A 183 14.28 -1.83 11.19
C LYS A 183 12.87 -2.18 11.69
N GLN A 184 12.05 -1.17 12.00
CA GLN A 184 10.68 -1.40 12.46
C GLN A 184 9.74 -1.77 11.30
N VAL A 185 10.06 -1.34 10.07
CA VAL A 185 9.30 -1.66 8.86
C VAL A 185 9.71 -3.00 8.26
N GLU A 186 10.97 -3.41 8.48
CA GLU A 186 11.49 -4.70 8.02
C GLU A 186 10.96 -5.88 8.85
N ASN A 187 10.87 -5.72 10.17
CA ASN A 187 10.50 -6.80 11.11
C ASN A 187 9.01 -6.80 11.48
N VAL A 188 8.14 -6.36 10.57
CA VAL A 188 6.70 -6.35 10.85
C VAL A 188 6.19 -7.79 10.88
N THR A 189 5.42 -8.09 11.92
CA THR A 189 4.80 -9.40 12.13
C THR A 189 3.29 -9.32 12.13
N TYR A 190 2.63 -10.37 11.63
CA TYR A 190 1.21 -10.62 11.83
C TYR A 190 1.04 -11.95 12.56
N ARG A 191 0.38 -11.94 13.73
CA ARG A 191 0.25 -13.11 14.61
C ARG A 191 1.60 -13.76 14.97
N ASN A 192 2.60 -12.92 15.24
CA ASN A 192 3.99 -13.30 15.55
C ASN A 192 4.77 -13.95 14.40
N GLU A 193 4.20 -14.04 13.20
CA GLU A 193 4.90 -14.50 11.99
C GLU A 193 5.34 -13.31 11.14
N PRO A 194 6.52 -13.34 10.50
CA PRO A 194 6.95 -12.30 9.60
C PRO A 194 5.97 -12.06 8.45
N ILE A 195 5.76 -10.80 8.08
CA ILE A 195 4.92 -10.46 6.93
C ILE A 195 5.65 -10.74 5.62
N GLU A 196 4.96 -11.42 4.70
CA GLU A 196 5.44 -11.78 3.38
C GLU A 196 4.96 -10.76 2.35
N PHE A 197 5.91 -10.06 1.73
CA PHE A 197 5.68 -9.06 0.70
C PHE A 197 5.84 -9.65 -0.69
N LEU A 198 4.77 -9.62 -1.50
CA LEU A 198 4.71 -10.28 -2.81
C LEU A 198 4.84 -9.30 -3.97
N ILE A 199 4.21 -8.13 -3.86
CA ILE A 199 4.20 -7.13 -4.94
C ILE A 199 5.22 -6.06 -4.59
N LYS A 200 6.08 -5.71 -5.55
CA LYS A 200 7.04 -4.62 -5.43
C LYS A 200 6.97 -3.73 -6.66
N PHE A 201 6.93 -2.42 -6.46
CA PHE A 201 6.95 -1.45 -7.55
C PHE A 201 7.68 -0.16 -7.13
N ASN A 202 8.22 0.53 -8.12
CA ASN A 202 8.91 1.80 -7.95
C ASN A 202 8.09 2.91 -8.61
N GLN A 203 8.20 4.12 -8.06
CA GLN A 203 7.59 5.34 -8.58
C GLN A 203 8.54 6.52 -8.51
#